data_AF-A0A1A9W2E8-F1
#
_entry.id   AF-A0A1A9W2E8-F1
#
_cell.length_a   1.000
_cell.length_b   1.000
_cell.length_c   1.000
_cell.angle_alpha   90.00
_cell.angle_beta   90.00
_cell.angle_gamma   90.00
#
_symmetry.space_group_name_H-M   'P 1'
#
loop_
_entity.id
_entity.type
_entity.pdbx_description
1 polymer ?
#
loop_
_entity_poly.entity_id
_entity_poly.type
_entity_poly.pdbx_seq_one_letter_code
_entity_poly.pdbx_strand_id
1 'polypeptide(L)'
;MLLWLRILTIDVAAAVRVMRVILLPSSHPFSTANIVVFQMLAFLAFASHMRTMLSDPGAVPRGNATKEMIERMGYREGQMIFKCPKCCSIKPERAHHCSVCQRCIRKMDHHCPWVNNCVGENNQKYFVLFTFYIALISVHAIFLVITSLAECVKNEWRQCSPYTPPTTIILLLFLIFEALLFAVFTIIMLATQLTAIVNDQTGIEQLKKEARWVKKSRLKSIQSVFGRFSLAWFSPFTRPSNKSRFNTHFYSV
;
A
#
# COMPACT_ATOMS: atom_id res chain seq x y z
N MET A 1 -6.17 -15.77 -0.26
CA MET A 1 -5.89 -15.23 1.09
C MET A 1 -4.86 -16.07 1.85
N LEU A 2 -5.16 -17.35 2.17
CA LEU A 2 -4.27 -18.18 3.00
C LEU A 2 -2.90 -18.50 2.35
N LEU A 3 -2.84 -18.67 1.03
CA LEU A 3 -1.59 -18.91 0.32
C LEU A 3 -0.64 -17.70 0.38
N TRP A 4 -1.18 -16.48 0.22
CA TRP A 4 -0.41 -15.23 0.33
C TRP A 4 0.09 -14.96 1.74
N LEU A 5 -0.75 -15.21 2.76
CA LEU A 5 -0.32 -15.09 4.15
C LEU A 5 0.83 -16.07 4.45
N ARG A 6 0.74 -17.30 3.94
CA ARG A 6 1.78 -18.32 4.10
C ARG A 6 3.09 -17.92 3.43
N ILE A 7 3.04 -17.46 2.18
CA ILE A 7 4.22 -16.96 1.45
C ILE A 7 4.87 -15.82 2.24
N LEU A 8 4.11 -14.80 2.60
CA LEU A 8 4.63 -13.66 3.37
C LEU A 8 5.22 -14.08 4.72
N THR A 9 4.59 -14.99 5.45
CA THR A 9 5.14 -15.48 6.74
C THR A 9 6.42 -16.28 6.58
N ILE A 10 6.54 -17.06 5.50
CA ILE A 10 7.73 -17.86 5.19
C ILE A 10 8.86 -16.91 4.80
N ASP A 11 8.58 -15.92 3.95
CA ASP A 11 9.55 -14.92 3.50
C ASP A 11 10.04 -14.05 4.66
N VAL A 12 9.13 -13.59 5.54
CA VAL A 12 9.52 -12.83 6.76
C VAL A 12 10.33 -13.70 7.72
N ALA A 13 9.94 -14.96 7.93
CA ALA A 13 10.70 -15.87 8.81
C ALA A 13 12.05 -16.28 8.21
N ALA A 14 12.17 -16.34 6.88
CA ALA A 14 13.43 -16.53 6.18
C ALA A 14 14.30 -15.27 6.32
N ALA A 15 13.76 -14.09 6.01
CA ALA A 15 14.44 -12.81 6.16
C ALA A 15 14.95 -12.60 7.59
N VAL A 16 14.15 -12.86 8.62
CA VAL A 16 14.59 -12.76 10.03
C VAL A 16 15.72 -13.73 10.36
N ARG A 17 15.66 -14.97 9.86
CA ARG A 17 16.72 -15.96 10.08
C ARG A 17 18.02 -15.55 9.39
N VAL A 18 17.95 -15.04 8.16
CA VAL A 18 19.15 -14.59 7.44
C VAL A 18 19.68 -13.27 8.01
N MET A 19 18.81 -12.36 8.49
CA MET A 19 19.24 -11.15 9.21
C MET A 19 19.96 -11.48 10.52
N ARG A 20 19.52 -12.52 11.25
CA ARG A 20 20.28 -12.99 12.42
C ARG A 20 21.66 -13.48 12.02
N VAL A 21 21.77 -14.23 10.93
CA VAL A 21 23.06 -14.71 10.40
C VAL A 21 23.98 -13.55 10.01
N ILE A 22 23.43 -12.48 9.42
CA ILE A 22 24.13 -11.26 9.04
C ILE A 22 24.60 -10.44 10.25
N LEU A 23 23.77 -10.35 11.30
CA LEU A 23 23.99 -9.45 12.43
C LEU A 23 24.66 -10.11 13.64
N LEU A 24 24.78 -11.45 13.67
CA LEU A 24 25.51 -12.20 14.70
C LEU A 24 26.97 -11.74 14.94
N PRO A 25 27.77 -11.39 13.93
CA PRO A 25 29.16 -10.97 14.14
C PRO A 25 29.32 -9.52 14.62
N SER A 26 28.26 -8.70 14.51
CA SER A 26 28.28 -7.28 14.87
C SER A 26 28.11 -7.07 16.37
N SER A 27 28.55 -5.91 16.88
CA SER A 27 28.40 -5.60 18.32
C SER A 27 26.97 -5.84 18.80
N HIS A 28 26.80 -6.49 19.96
CA HIS A 28 25.49 -6.80 20.53
C HIS A 28 24.48 -5.64 20.50
N PRO A 29 24.82 -4.38 20.85
CA PRO A 29 23.86 -3.28 20.77
C PRO A 29 23.46 -2.92 19.33
N PHE A 30 24.40 -2.95 18.38
CA PHE A 30 24.11 -2.64 16.97
C PHE A 30 23.21 -3.72 16.34
N SER A 31 23.56 -4.99 16.53
CA SER A 31 22.76 -6.14 16.09
C SER A 31 21.33 -6.06 16.63
N THR A 32 21.19 -5.82 17.93
CA THR A 32 19.89 -5.70 18.60
C THR A 32 19.07 -4.53 18.05
N ALA A 33 19.67 -3.35 17.87
CA ALA A 33 18.98 -2.18 17.34
C ALA A 33 18.44 -2.42 15.93
N ASN A 34 19.25 -2.99 15.02
CA ASN A 34 18.81 -3.27 13.64
C ASN A 34 17.72 -4.35 13.60
N ILE A 35 17.80 -5.39 14.45
CA ILE A 35 16.72 -6.39 14.58
C ILE A 35 15.43 -5.71 15.03
N VAL A 36 15.48 -4.85 16.05
CA VAL A 36 14.28 -4.13 16.53
C VAL A 36 13.70 -3.24 15.43
N VAL A 37 14.53 -2.48 14.71
CA VAL A 37 14.10 -1.63 13.60
C VAL A 37 13.42 -2.46 12.51
N PHE A 38 14.06 -3.55 12.06
CA PHE A 38 13.50 -4.43 11.04
C PHE A 38 12.15 -5.00 11.46
N GLN A 39 12.03 -5.49 12.70
CA GLN A 39 10.80 -6.08 13.21
C GLN A 39 9.67 -5.05 13.35
N MET A 40 9.99 -3.83 13.78
CA MET A 40 9.02 -2.74 13.85
C MET A 40 8.51 -2.35 12.46
N LEU A 41 9.41 -2.22 11.48
CA LEU A 41 9.02 -1.93 10.10
C LEU A 41 8.19 -3.06 9.50
N ALA A 42 8.58 -4.32 9.72
CA ALA A 42 7.85 -5.50 9.25
C ALA A 42 6.44 -5.58 9.84
N PHE A 43 6.30 -5.29 11.14
CA PHE A 43 5.00 -5.21 11.81
C PHE A 43 4.10 -4.12 11.21
N LEU A 44 4.65 -2.92 10.97
CA LEU A 44 3.90 -1.82 10.37
C LEU A 44 3.52 -2.09 8.91
N ALA A 45 4.41 -2.71 8.13
CA ALA A 45 4.13 -3.16 6.77
C ALA A 45 3.00 -4.19 6.74
N PHE A 46 3.07 -5.21 7.61
CA PHE A 46 2.06 -6.25 7.74
C PHE A 46 0.70 -5.66 8.16
N ALA A 47 0.68 -4.80 9.18
CA ALA A 47 -0.53 -4.12 9.61
C ALA A 47 -1.14 -3.30 8.47
N SER A 48 -0.32 -2.54 7.73
CA SER A 48 -0.78 -1.74 6.58
C SER A 48 -1.33 -2.61 5.44
N HIS A 49 -0.69 -3.75 5.16
CA HIS A 49 -1.15 -4.73 4.17
C HIS A 49 -2.52 -5.31 4.57
N MET A 50 -2.65 -5.79 5.81
CA MET A 50 -3.91 -6.32 6.35
C MET A 50 -5.03 -5.27 6.28
N ARG A 51 -4.73 -4.02 6.65
CA ARG A 51 -5.70 -2.92 6.55
C ARG A 51 -6.11 -2.65 5.10
N THR A 52 -5.18 -2.69 4.14
CA THR A 52 -5.49 -2.50 2.72
C THR A 52 -6.39 -3.62 2.19
N MET A 53 -6.02 -4.86 2.51
CA MET A 53 -6.69 -6.07 2.05
C MET A 53 -8.10 -6.23 2.63
N LEU A 54 -8.28 -5.96 3.92
CA LEU A 54 -9.53 -6.25 4.63
C LEU A 54 -10.50 -5.05 4.72
N SER A 55 -10.05 -3.84 4.39
CA SER A 55 -10.94 -2.67 4.40
C SER A 55 -11.82 -2.62 3.14
N ASP A 56 -13.05 -2.14 3.28
CA ASP A 56 -13.85 -1.74 2.14
C ASP A 56 -13.11 -0.62 1.36
N PRO A 57 -12.81 -0.80 0.07
CA PRO A 57 -12.12 0.21 -0.73
C PRO A 57 -12.99 1.44 -1.04
N GLY A 58 -14.25 1.44 -0.60
CA GLY A 58 -15.20 2.54 -0.76
C GLY A 58 -16.22 2.20 -1.81
N ALA A 59 -16.80 1.02 -1.71
CA ALA A 59 -17.54 0.48 -2.83
C ALA A 59 -19.04 0.74 -2.75
N VAL A 60 -19.62 0.99 -3.93
CA VAL A 60 -20.97 1.54 -4.13
C VAL A 60 -22.02 0.44 -3.95
N PRO A 61 -23.17 0.71 -3.31
CA PRO A 61 -24.28 -0.25 -3.24
C PRO A 61 -24.77 -0.65 -4.63
N ARG A 62 -25.22 -1.90 -4.75
CA ARG A 62 -25.85 -2.41 -5.96
C ARG A 62 -27.34 -2.10 -5.94
N GLY A 63 -27.96 -2.05 -7.12
CA GLY A 63 -29.41 -1.89 -7.24
C GLY A 63 -29.97 -0.51 -6.83
N ASN A 64 -29.11 0.45 -6.45
CA ASN A 64 -29.54 1.77 -6.02
C ASN A 64 -29.96 2.71 -7.17
N ALA A 65 -30.03 2.23 -8.42
CA ALA A 65 -30.50 2.99 -9.58
C ALA A 65 -32.03 3.02 -9.73
N THR A 66 -32.76 3.23 -8.63
CA THR A 66 -34.22 3.41 -8.65
C THR A 66 -34.60 4.85 -8.99
N LYS A 67 -35.82 5.07 -9.51
CA LYS A 67 -36.34 6.42 -9.78
C LYS A 67 -36.37 7.27 -8.50
N GLU A 68 -36.85 6.68 -7.42
CA GLU A 68 -36.91 7.29 -6.08
C GLU A 68 -35.52 7.73 -5.59
N MET A 69 -34.48 6.92 -5.78
CA MET A 69 -33.13 7.27 -5.36
C MET A 69 -32.57 8.43 -6.19
N ILE A 70 -32.84 8.44 -7.49
CA ILE A 70 -32.46 9.53 -8.40
C ILE A 70 -33.14 10.85 -7.98
N GLU A 71 -34.43 10.81 -7.66
CA GLU A 71 -35.17 11.97 -7.17
C GLU A 71 -34.64 12.46 -5.82
N ARG A 72 -34.40 11.53 -4.88
CA ARG A 72 -33.82 11.85 -3.56
C ARG A 72 -32.45 12.51 -3.65
N MET A 73 -31.63 12.15 -4.63
CA MET A 73 -30.30 12.75 -4.81
C MET A 73 -30.34 14.22 -5.25
N GLY A 74 -31.52 14.75 -5.62
CA GLY A 74 -31.69 16.18 -5.93
C GLY A 74 -30.86 16.65 -7.12
N TYR A 75 -30.69 15.79 -8.13
CA TYR A 75 -29.99 16.16 -9.35
C TYR A 75 -30.68 17.35 -10.04
N ARG A 76 -29.90 18.30 -10.55
CA ARG A 76 -30.45 19.43 -11.30
C ARG A 76 -31.06 18.93 -12.61
N GLU A 77 -32.13 19.58 -13.05
CA GLU A 77 -32.75 19.30 -14.34
C GLU A 77 -31.71 19.43 -15.47
N GLY A 78 -31.58 18.40 -16.30
CA GLY A 78 -30.55 18.31 -17.35
C GLY A 78 -29.18 17.76 -16.92
N GLN A 79 -28.98 17.41 -15.65
CA GLN A 79 -27.72 16.81 -15.19
C GLN A 79 -27.58 15.35 -15.66
N MET A 80 -26.47 15.01 -16.32
CA MET A 80 -26.19 13.63 -16.75
C MET A 80 -25.90 12.72 -15.56
N ILE A 81 -26.70 11.65 -15.41
CA ILE A 81 -26.52 10.62 -14.39
C ILE A 81 -25.86 9.40 -15.01
N PHE A 82 -24.66 9.08 -14.56
CA PHE A 82 -23.97 7.86 -14.96
C PHE A 82 -24.50 6.67 -14.16
N LYS A 83 -24.79 5.57 -14.84
CA LYS A 83 -25.21 4.30 -14.22
C LYS A 83 -24.24 3.19 -14.60
N CYS A 84 -24.06 2.23 -13.71
CA CYS A 84 -23.37 0.99 -14.03
C CYS A 84 -24.40 -0.09 -14.38
N PRO A 85 -24.44 -0.60 -15.62
CA PRO A 85 -25.40 -1.63 -16.01
C PRO A 85 -25.16 -2.94 -15.27
N LYS A 86 -23.89 -3.31 -15.00
CA LYS A 86 -23.53 -4.55 -14.30
C LYS A 86 -23.95 -4.56 -12.82
N CYS A 87 -23.90 -3.40 -12.17
CA CYS A 87 -24.25 -3.27 -10.74
C CYS A 87 -25.69 -2.80 -10.52
N CYS A 88 -26.41 -2.41 -11.59
CA CYS A 88 -27.66 -1.65 -11.53
C CYS A 88 -27.57 -0.48 -10.53
N SER A 89 -26.44 0.23 -10.53
CA SER A 89 -26.15 1.26 -9.53
C SER A 89 -25.92 2.63 -10.16
N ILE A 90 -26.36 3.70 -9.49
CA ILE A 90 -25.94 5.07 -9.79
C ILE A 90 -24.45 5.13 -9.53
N LYS A 91 -23.70 5.63 -10.50
CA LYS A 91 -22.23 5.68 -10.47
C LYS A 91 -21.82 7.06 -9.95
N PRO A 92 -21.32 7.18 -8.71
CA PRO A 92 -20.80 8.44 -8.22
C PRO A 92 -19.67 8.94 -9.12
N GLU A 93 -19.42 10.25 -9.05
CA GLU A 93 -18.28 10.84 -9.75
C GLU A 93 -16.98 10.11 -9.37
N ARG A 94 -16.10 9.88 -10.37
CA ARG A 94 -14.82 9.16 -10.23
C ARG A 94 -14.93 7.70 -9.76
N ALA A 95 -16.13 7.14 -9.64
CA ALA A 95 -16.27 5.71 -9.39
C ALA A 95 -15.95 4.91 -10.66
N HIS A 96 -15.50 3.65 -10.54
CA HIS A 96 -15.34 2.75 -11.68
C HIS A 96 -15.76 1.33 -11.31
N HIS A 97 -16.27 0.56 -12.27
CA HIS A 97 -16.62 -0.84 -12.07
C HIS A 97 -15.36 -1.70 -12.19
N CYS A 98 -15.03 -2.46 -11.14
CA CYS A 98 -13.99 -3.47 -11.19
C CYS A 98 -14.61 -4.82 -11.57
N SER A 99 -14.16 -5.42 -12.67
CA SER A 99 -14.60 -6.76 -13.09
C SER A 99 -14.10 -7.88 -12.17
N VAL A 100 -13.02 -7.68 -11.43
CA VAL A 100 -12.54 -8.69 -10.47
C VAL A 100 -13.37 -8.67 -9.20
N CYS A 101 -13.57 -7.47 -8.60
CA CYS A 101 -14.40 -7.31 -7.41
C CYS A 101 -15.91 -7.33 -7.71
N GLN A 102 -16.32 -7.33 -8.98
CA GLN A 102 -17.71 -7.29 -9.46
C GLN A 102 -18.54 -6.15 -8.85
N ARG A 103 -17.93 -5.02 -8.54
CA ARG A 103 -18.63 -3.87 -7.93
C ARG A 103 -18.00 -2.55 -8.33
N CYS A 104 -18.77 -1.47 -8.21
CA CYS A 104 -18.25 -0.13 -8.41
C CYS A 104 -17.48 0.34 -7.17
N ILE A 105 -16.30 0.93 -7.37
CA ILE A 105 -15.43 1.45 -6.32
C ILE A 105 -15.33 2.97 -6.48
N ARG A 106 -15.53 3.74 -5.41
CA ARG A 106 -15.38 5.21 -5.42
C ARG A 106 -13.91 5.60 -5.49
N LYS A 107 -13.59 6.59 -6.34
CA LYS A 107 -12.21 6.97 -6.70
C LYS A 107 -11.32 5.74 -6.89
N MET A 108 -11.79 4.82 -7.73
CA MET A 108 -11.06 3.59 -8.02
C MET A 108 -9.71 3.97 -8.62
N ASP A 109 -8.64 3.47 -8.02
CA ASP A 109 -7.31 3.58 -8.58
C ASP A 109 -7.01 2.35 -9.43
N HIS A 110 -6.92 1.17 -8.80
CA HIS A 110 -6.73 -0.10 -9.50
C HIS A 110 -7.25 -1.27 -8.68
N HIS A 111 -7.33 -2.45 -9.30
CA HIS A 111 -7.43 -3.71 -8.58
C HIS A 111 -6.01 -4.24 -8.38
N CYS A 112 -5.62 -4.53 -7.14
CA CYS A 112 -4.28 -4.97 -6.81
C CYS A 112 -4.31 -6.44 -6.38
N PRO A 113 -3.77 -7.36 -7.20
CA PRO A 113 -3.73 -8.79 -6.87
C PRO A 113 -2.98 -9.08 -5.56
N TRP A 114 -1.93 -8.30 -5.27
CA TRP A 114 -1.04 -8.49 -4.10
C TRP A 114 -1.71 -8.21 -2.75
N VAL A 115 -2.77 -7.39 -2.75
CA VAL A 115 -3.61 -7.15 -1.57
C VAL A 115 -4.99 -7.80 -1.72
N ASN A 116 -5.21 -8.55 -2.81
CA ASN A 116 -6.46 -9.21 -3.15
C ASN A 116 -7.71 -8.32 -2.95
N ASN A 117 -7.57 -7.04 -3.29
CA ASN A 117 -8.61 -6.03 -3.09
C ASN A 117 -8.41 -4.88 -4.09
N CYS A 118 -9.45 -4.08 -4.29
CA CYS A 118 -9.29 -2.79 -4.96
C CYS A 118 -8.58 -1.79 -4.05
N VAL A 119 -7.82 -0.88 -4.66
CA VAL A 119 -7.34 0.34 -4.00
C VAL A 119 -8.26 1.48 -4.44
N GLY A 120 -8.90 2.12 -3.47
CA GLY A 120 -9.87 3.18 -3.68
C GLY A 120 -9.89 4.17 -2.51
N GLU A 121 -10.88 5.06 -2.49
CA GLU A 121 -10.95 6.18 -1.55
C GLU A 121 -10.74 5.78 -0.08
N ASN A 122 -11.33 4.66 0.36
CA ASN A 122 -11.38 4.30 1.78
C ASN A 122 -10.18 3.47 2.26
N ASN A 123 -9.31 2.99 1.37
CA ASN A 123 -8.13 2.20 1.75
C ASN A 123 -6.81 2.67 1.10
N GLN A 124 -6.84 3.72 0.28
CA GLN A 124 -5.64 4.29 -0.35
C GLN A 124 -4.54 4.66 0.65
N LYS A 125 -4.91 5.21 1.82
CA LYS A 125 -3.95 5.50 2.90
C LYS A 125 -3.15 4.27 3.31
N TYR A 126 -3.83 3.14 3.50
CA TYR A 126 -3.19 1.90 3.95
C TYR A 126 -2.29 1.32 2.87
N PHE A 127 -2.69 1.44 1.60
CA PHE A 127 -1.86 1.00 0.48
C PHE A 127 -0.57 1.81 0.39
N VAL A 128 -0.65 3.14 0.54
CA VAL A 128 0.54 4.00 0.57
C VAL A 128 1.47 3.63 1.72
N LEU A 129 0.93 3.45 2.94
CA LEU A 129 1.73 3.01 4.08
C LEU A 129 2.37 1.65 3.88
N PHE A 130 1.66 0.69 3.30
CA PHE A 130 2.20 -0.61 2.95
C PHE A 130 3.41 -0.48 2.02
N THR A 131 3.28 0.24 0.89
CA THR A 131 4.40 0.45 -0.04
C THR A 131 5.56 1.21 0.59
N PHE A 132 5.28 2.21 1.45
CA PHE A 132 6.29 2.97 2.16
C PHE A 132 7.11 2.10 3.13
N TYR A 133 6.45 1.27 3.94
CA TYR A 133 7.16 0.42 4.89
C TYR A 133 7.96 -0.70 4.21
N ILE A 134 7.46 -1.28 3.11
CA ILE A 134 8.26 -2.25 2.34
C ILE A 134 9.48 -1.59 1.70
N ALA A 135 9.35 -0.36 1.18
CA ALA A 135 10.49 0.39 0.66
C ALA A 135 11.56 0.63 1.74
N LEU A 136 11.15 1.03 2.95
CA LEU A 136 12.06 1.19 4.09
C LEU A 136 12.74 -0.11 4.50
N ILE A 137 12.00 -1.22 4.57
CA ILE A 137 12.57 -2.55 4.86
C ILE A 137 13.61 -2.93 3.81
N SER A 138 13.30 -2.70 2.53
CA SER A 138 14.18 -3.06 1.42
C SER A 138 15.49 -2.26 1.45
N VAL A 139 15.40 -0.93 1.66
CA VAL A 139 16.58 -0.07 1.81
C VAL A 139 17.39 -0.46 3.05
N HIS A 140 16.73 -0.75 4.17
CA HIS A 140 17.40 -1.21 5.38
C HIS A 140 18.12 -2.55 5.15
N ALA A 141 17.48 -3.51 4.48
CA ALA A 141 18.08 -4.79 4.14
C ALA A 141 19.33 -4.64 3.26
N ILE A 142 19.29 -3.76 2.24
CA ILE A 142 20.45 -3.43 1.41
C ILE A 142 21.60 -2.89 2.27
N PHE A 143 21.30 -1.95 3.18
CA PHE A 143 22.29 -1.42 4.12
C PHE A 143 22.92 -2.51 5.00
N LEU A 144 22.12 -3.44 5.54
CA LEU A 144 22.61 -4.54 6.37
C LEU A 144 23.48 -5.52 5.56
N VAL A 145 23.11 -5.82 4.31
CA VAL A 145 23.92 -6.67 3.43
C VAL A 145 25.26 -6.03 3.09
N ILE A 146 25.29 -4.72 2.78
CA ILE A 146 26.53 -4.00 2.46
C ILE A 146 27.46 -3.95 3.67
N THR A 147 26.92 -3.64 4.86
CA THR A 147 27.72 -3.59 6.10
C THR A 147 28.28 -4.97 6.46
N SER A 148 27.47 -6.01 6.35
CA SER A 148 27.92 -7.41 6.55
C SER A 148 29.01 -7.82 5.58
N LEU A 149 28.86 -7.50 4.29
CA LEU A 149 29.89 -7.79 3.29
C LEU A 149 31.19 -7.05 3.60
N ALA A 150 31.10 -5.77 3.99
CA ALA A 150 32.28 -4.99 4.36
C ALA A 150 33.00 -5.56 5.61
N GLU A 151 32.25 -6.05 6.60
CA GLU A 151 32.80 -6.73 7.78
C GLU A 151 33.45 -8.08 7.42
N CYS A 152 32.78 -8.91 6.61
CA CYS A 152 33.30 -10.19 6.14
C CYS A 152 34.57 -10.04 5.27
N VAL A 153 34.72 -8.94 4.54
CA VAL A 153 35.93 -8.66 3.72
C VAL A 153 37.08 -8.17 4.58
N LYS A 154 36.81 -7.40 5.64
CA LYS A 154 37.85 -6.86 6.53
C LYS A 154 38.37 -7.89 7.53
N ASN A 155 37.50 -8.79 8.00
CA ASN A 155 37.79 -9.76 9.04
C ASN A 155 37.89 -11.18 8.47
N GLU A 156 38.29 -12.13 9.32
CA GLU A 156 38.21 -13.54 8.95
C GLU A 156 36.76 -13.97 8.75
N TRP A 157 36.49 -14.60 7.61
CA TRP A 157 35.18 -15.11 7.22
C TRP A 157 34.49 -15.97 8.29
N ARG A 158 35.26 -16.75 9.06
CA ARG A 158 34.77 -17.60 10.16
C ARG A 158 34.17 -16.81 11.33
N GLN A 159 34.57 -15.55 11.50
CA GLN A 159 34.04 -14.66 12.52
C GLN A 159 32.77 -13.95 12.05
N CYS A 160 32.52 -13.90 10.73
CA CYS A 160 31.42 -13.16 10.12
C CYS A 160 30.13 -14.00 9.96
N SER A 161 30.25 -15.31 9.73
CA SER A 161 29.08 -16.16 9.51
C SER A 161 29.30 -17.56 10.08
N PRO A 162 28.26 -18.20 10.66
CA PRO A 162 28.30 -19.61 11.04
C PRO A 162 28.36 -20.56 9.82
N TYR A 163 28.15 -20.06 8.59
CA TYR A 163 28.18 -20.86 7.37
C TYR A 163 29.51 -20.76 6.63
N THR A 164 29.72 -21.69 5.69
CA THR A 164 30.90 -21.65 4.81
C THR A 164 30.88 -20.39 3.92
N PRO A 165 32.04 -19.88 3.49
CA PRO A 165 32.09 -18.68 2.66
C PRO A 165 31.22 -18.73 1.40
N PRO A 166 31.23 -19.82 0.60
CA PRO A 166 30.35 -19.92 -0.57
C PRO A 166 28.86 -19.81 -0.21
N THR A 167 28.42 -20.50 0.86
CA THR A 167 27.02 -20.47 1.31
C THR A 167 26.59 -19.06 1.67
N THR A 168 27.39 -18.34 2.45
CA THR A 168 27.08 -16.98 2.87
C THR A 168 27.06 -16.01 1.70
N ILE A 169 28.01 -16.09 0.75
CA ILE A 169 27.98 -15.26 -0.46
C ILE A 169 26.67 -15.48 -1.21
N ILE A 170 26.28 -16.75 -1.40
CA ILE A 170 25.02 -17.09 -2.07
C ILE A 170 23.82 -16.47 -1.33
N LEU A 171 23.76 -16.59 -0.01
CA LEU A 171 22.68 -16.00 0.80
C LEU A 171 22.65 -14.47 0.70
N LEU A 172 23.80 -13.80 0.73
CA LEU A 172 23.89 -12.34 0.56
C LEU A 172 23.46 -11.89 -0.84
N LEU A 173 23.82 -12.66 -1.88
CA LEU A 173 23.40 -12.40 -3.26
C LEU A 173 21.88 -12.56 -3.45
N PHE A 174 21.28 -13.58 -2.85
CA PHE A 174 19.82 -13.74 -2.87
C PHE A 174 19.13 -12.58 -2.15
N LEU A 175 19.62 -12.19 -0.96
CA LEU A 175 19.02 -11.09 -0.20
C LEU A 175 19.14 -9.74 -0.90
N ILE A 176 20.31 -9.42 -1.48
CA ILE A 176 20.46 -8.13 -2.19
C ILE A 176 19.57 -8.10 -3.42
N PHE A 177 19.46 -9.21 -4.15
CA PHE A 177 18.57 -9.31 -5.31
C PHE A 177 17.11 -9.11 -4.91
N GLU A 178 16.64 -9.82 -3.88
CA GLU A 178 15.29 -9.69 -3.34
C GLU A 178 15.01 -8.26 -2.86
N ALA A 179 15.92 -7.69 -2.08
CA ALA A 179 15.78 -6.34 -1.55
C ALA A 179 15.76 -5.29 -2.67
N LEU A 180 16.58 -5.43 -3.71
CA LEU A 180 16.55 -4.52 -4.87
C LEU A 180 15.26 -4.64 -5.66
N LEU A 181 14.79 -5.86 -5.91
CA LEU A 181 13.52 -6.12 -6.61
C LEU A 181 12.36 -5.42 -5.89
N PHE A 182 12.22 -5.65 -4.58
CA PHE A 182 11.16 -5.03 -3.79
C PHE A 182 11.36 -3.52 -3.63
N ALA A 183 12.60 -3.03 -3.47
CA ALA A 183 12.88 -1.60 -3.39
C ALA A 183 12.41 -0.87 -4.66
N VAL A 184 12.85 -1.33 -5.84
CA VAL A 184 12.48 -0.70 -7.13
C VAL A 184 10.97 -0.71 -7.31
N PHE A 185 10.34 -1.87 -7.14
CA PHE A 185 8.89 -2.00 -7.31
C PHE A 185 8.11 -1.08 -6.35
N THR A 186 8.46 -1.09 -5.07
CA THR A 186 7.72 -0.32 -4.06
C THR A 186 8.00 1.16 -4.08
N ILE A 187 9.21 1.60 -4.44
CA ILE A 187 9.53 3.02 -4.65
C ILE A 187 8.74 3.58 -5.84
N ILE A 188 8.68 2.85 -6.96
CA ILE A 188 7.88 3.27 -8.13
C ILE A 188 6.40 3.34 -7.76
N MET A 189 5.86 2.31 -7.09
CA MET A 189 4.46 2.30 -6.66
C MET A 189 4.16 3.43 -5.66
N LEU A 190 5.06 3.70 -4.71
CA LEU A 190 4.92 4.81 -3.77
C LEU A 190 4.94 6.15 -4.49
N ALA A 191 5.90 6.37 -5.39
CA ALA A 191 6.04 7.61 -6.14
C ALA A 191 4.81 7.89 -7.02
N THR A 192 4.29 6.86 -7.69
CA THR A 192 3.07 6.96 -8.52
C THR A 192 1.85 7.29 -7.67
N GLN A 193 1.66 6.62 -6.51
CA GLN A 193 0.57 6.94 -5.60
C GLN A 193 0.67 8.35 -5.01
N LEU A 194 1.86 8.79 -4.58
CA LEU A 194 2.04 10.14 -4.05
C LEU A 194 1.78 11.20 -5.12
N THR A 195 2.25 10.98 -6.35
CA THR A 195 1.99 11.85 -7.49
C THR A 195 0.50 11.93 -7.83
N ALA A 196 -0.18 10.78 -7.83
CA ALA A 196 -1.63 10.68 -8.02
C ALA A 196 -2.40 11.50 -6.97
N ILE A 197 -2.01 11.36 -5.70
CA ILE A 197 -2.60 12.12 -4.58
C ILE A 197 -2.33 13.62 -4.74
N VAL A 198 -1.08 14.04 -5.00
CA VAL A 198 -0.71 15.46 -5.13
C VAL A 198 -1.46 16.13 -6.29
N ASN A 199 -1.68 15.41 -7.38
CA ASN A 199 -2.38 15.91 -8.57
C ASN A 199 -3.91 15.72 -8.51
N ASP A 200 -4.45 15.15 -7.42
CA ASP A 200 -5.87 14.78 -7.25
C ASP A 200 -6.42 13.93 -8.41
N GLN A 201 -5.63 12.96 -8.86
CA GLN A 201 -5.95 12.03 -9.94
C GLN A 201 -5.86 10.59 -9.46
N THR A 202 -6.68 9.69 -10.00
CA THR A 202 -6.49 8.23 -9.87
C THR A 202 -5.72 7.69 -11.08
N GLY A 203 -5.18 6.47 -10.98
CA GLY A 203 -4.51 5.79 -12.09
C GLY A 203 -5.38 5.70 -13.35
N ILE A 204 -6.69 5.44 -13.21
CA ILE A 204 -7.63 5.42 -14.34
C ILE A 204 -7.74 6.79 -15.01
N GLU A 205 -7.77 7.86 -14.21
CA GLU A 205 -7.93 9.22 -14.71
C GLU A 205 -6.68 9.70 -15.45
N GLN A 206 -5.49 9.31 -14.97
CA GLN A 206 -4.23 9.53 -15.68
C GLN A 206 -4.22 8.85 -17.05
N LEU A 207 -4.65 7.59 -17.12
CA LEU A 207 -4.70 6.83 -18.38
C LEU A 207 -5.72 7.40 -19.37
N LYS A 208 -6.86 7.89 -18.88
CA LYS A 208 -7.91 8.46 -19.73
C LYS A 208 -7.66 9.90 -20.16
N LYS A 209 -6.69 10.60 -19.57
CA LYS A 209 -6.45 12.04 -19.76
C LYS A 209 -7.69 12.90 -19.51
N GLU A 210 -8.62 12.42 -18.69
CA GLU A 210 -9.86 13.11 -18.36
C GLU A 210 -9.68 13.84 -17.01
N ALA A 211 -9.30 15.11 -17.03
CA ALA A 211 -9.35 15.97 -15.85
C ALA A 211 -10.60 16.85 -15.92
N ARG A 212 -11.78 16.25 -15.73
CA ARG A 212 -13.07 16.96 -15.83
C ARG A 212 -13.48 17.71 -14.56
N TRP A 213 -12.67 17.67 -13.50
CA TRP A 213 -12.98 18.24 -12.19
C TRP A 213 -12.00 19.32 -11.75
N VAL A 214 -12.48 20.20 -10.87
CA VAL A 214 -11.68 21.24 -10.24
C VAL A 214 -10.65 20.58 -9.32
N LYS A 215 -9.37 20.71 -9.69
CA LYS A 215 -8.27 20.18 -8.89
C LYS A 215 -8.19 20.89 -7.54
N LYS A 216 -8.05 20.11 -6.46
CA LYS A 216 -7.74 20.64 -5.13
C LYS A 216 -6.30 21.18 -5.10
N SER A 217 -6.03 22.08 -4.16
CA SER A 217 -4.65 22.42 -3.83
C SER A 217 -3.91 21.18 -3.30
N ARG A 218 -2.61 21.08 -3.58
CA ARG A 218 -1.78 19.91 -3.21
C ARG A 218 -1.96 19.49 -1.75
N LEU A 219 -1.98 20.46 -0.83
CA LEU A 219 -2.19 20.21 0.60
C LEU A 219 -3.57 19.62 0.89
N LYS A 220 -4.64 20.15 0.27
CA LYS A 220 -6.01 19.62 0.43
C LYS A 220 -6.13 18.20 -0.12
N SER A 221 -5.41 17.87 -1.20
CA SER A 221 -5.40 16.52 -1.77
C SER A 221 -4.73 15.52 -0.83
N ILE A 222 -3.55 15.84 -0.30
CA ILE A 222 -2.86 14.99 0.69
C ILE A 222 -3.72 14.83 1.95
N GLN A 223 -4.28 15.93 2.47
CA GLN A 223 -5.17 15.89 3.64
C GLN A 223 -6.46 15.10 3.40
N SER A 224 -6.87 14.92 2.14
CA SER A 224 -8.04 14.09 1.82
C SER A 224 -7.77 12.60 2.00
N VAL A 225 -6.50 12.17 1.93
CA VAL A 225 -6.07 10.78 2.15
C VAL A 225 -5.62 10.57 3.60
N PHE A 226 -4.73 11.43 4.09
CA PHE A 226 -4.06 11.25 5.39
C PHE A 226 -4.71 12.00 6.55
N GLY A 227 -5.58 12.97 6.28
CA GLY A 227 -6.13 13.88 7.29
C GLY A 227 -5.22 15.07 7.59
N ARG A 228 -5.50 15.80 8.69
CA ARG A 228 -4.61 16.87 9.14
C ARG A 228 -3.25 16.28 9.53
N PHE A 229 -2.18 17.04 9.27
CA PHE A 229 -0.82 16.59 9.56
C PHE A 229 -0.67 16.23 11.04
N SER A 230 -0.20 15.02 11.30
CA SER A 230 0.03 14.45 12.63
C SER A 230 0.80 13.13 12.50
N LEU A 231 1.29 12.58 13.61
CA LEU A 231 1.93 11.24 13.65
C LEU A 231 0.98 10.13 13.16
N ALA A 232 -0.34 10.36 13.17
CA ALA A 232 -1.34 9.46 12.61
C ALA A 232 -1.17 9.21 11.10
N TRP A 233 -0.43 10.06 10.38
CA TRP A 233 -0.15 9.84 8.96
C TRP A 233 0.55 8.52 8.72
N PHE A 234 1.48 8.17 9.60
CA PHE A 234 2.31 6.97 9.52
C PHE A 234 1.63 5.76 10.19
N SER A 235 0.57 5.96 10.97
CA SER A 235 -0.07 4.85 11.69
C SER A 235 -1.14 4.13 10.84
N PRO A 236 -1.02 2.81 10.59
CA PRO A 236 -2.07 2.03 9.92
C PRO A 236 -3.30 1.80 10.80
N PHE A 237 -3.20 2.11 12.10
CA PHE A 237 -4.30 1.93 13.07
C PHE A 237 -5.27 3.11 13.08
N THR A 238 -4.92 4.21 12.41
CA THR A 238 -5.78 5.38 12.31
C THR A 238 -6.63 5.33 11.06
N ARG A 239 -7.91 5.68 11.19
CA ARG A 239 -8.85 5.69 10.07
C ARG A 239 -8.47 6.78 9.06
N PRO A 240 -8.76 6.60 7.76
CA PRO A 240 -8.60 7.65 6.78
C PRO A 240 -9.53 8.82 7.14
N SER A 241 -9.19 10.01 6.67
CA SER A 241 -9.97 11.23 6.91
C SER A 241 -11.36 11.12 6.25
N ASN A 242 -12.37 10.78 7.03
CA ASN A 242 -13.76 10.70 6.56
C ASN A 242 -14.29 12.11 6.27
N LYS A 243 -14.27 12.52 5.01
CA LYS A 243 -14.94 13.76 4.57
C LYS A 243 -16.18 13.56 3.71
N SER A 244 -16.56 12.34 3.32
CA SER A 244 -17.71 12.15 2.43
C SER A 244 -19.06 11.95 3.15
N ARG A 245 -19.24 12.39 4.41
CA ARG A 245 -20.54 12.23 5.12
C ARG A 245 -21.75 12.70 4.29
N PHE A 246 -21.57 13.71 3.43
CA PHE A 246 -22.64 14.22 2.56
C PHE A 246 -22.97 13.32 1.35
N ASN A 247 -22.01 12.57 0.80
CA ASN A 247 -22.29 11.62 -0.29
C ASN A 247 -22.65 10.24 0.24
N THR A 248 -22.05 9.78 1.34
CA THR A 248 -22.28 8.42 1.83
C THR A 248 -23.75 8.19 2.19
N HIS A 249 -24.45 9.18 2.77
CA HIS A 249 -25.88 9.04 3.12
C HIS A 249 -26.82 8.77 1.93
N PHE A 250 -26.53 9.30 0.74
CA PHE A 250 -27.31 9.03 -0.48
C PHE A 250 -26.97 7.67 -1.10
N TYR A 251 -25.82 7.09 -0.76
CA TYR A 251 -25.32 5.82 -1.28
C TYR A 251 -25.10 4.78 -0.16
N SER A 252 -25.83 4.83 0.96
CA SER A 252 -25.66 3.90 2.09
C SER A 252 -26.94 3.16 2.47
N VAL A 253 -27.77 2.83 1.48
CA VAL A 253 -28.95 1.98 1.67
C VAL A 253 -28.62 0.56 1.25
#